data_AF-A0A7G7BUP4-F1
#
_entry.id   AF-A0A7G7BUP4-F1
#
_cell.length_a   1.000
_cell.length_b   1.000
_cell.length_c   1.000
_cell.angle_alpha   90.00
_cell.angle_beta   90.00
_cell.angle_gamma   90.00
#
_symmetry.space_group_name_H-M   'P 1'
#
loop_
_entity.id
_entity.type
_entity.pdbx_description
1 polymer ?
#
loop_
_entity_poly.entity_id
_entity_poly.type
_entity_poly.pdbx_seq_one_letter_code
_entity_poly.pdbx_strand_id
1 'polypeptide(L)' 'MGFRKVRLDLRETTRLTFTVPARDLSAWSGGGWNLVPGRYTVHAGRSSRDLPLQRVVTV' A
#
# COMPACT_ATOMS: atom_id res chain seq x y z
N MET A 1 1.67 1.62 5.03
CA MET A 1 0.44 1.09 4.36
C MET A 1 -0.75 1.96 4.76
N GLY A 2 -1.90 1.95 4.06
CA GLY A 2 -3.00 2.86 4.45
C GLY A 2 -4.32 2.72 3.69
N PHE A 3 -5.33 3.48 4.14
CA PHE A 3 -6.65 3.59 3.50
C PHE A 3 -7.17 5.02 3.61
N ARG A 4 -8.13 5.38 2.75
CA ARG A 4 -8.83 6.68 2.81
C ARG A 4 -10.26 6.53 2.35
N LYS A 5 -11.19 7.03 3.15
CA LYS A 5 -12.59 7.14 2.74
C LYS A 5 -12.76 8.42 1.94
N VAL A 6 -13.41 8.32 0.79
CA VAL A 6 -13.76 9.46 -0.06
C VAL A 6 -15.26 9.49 -0.27
N ARG A 7 -15.80 10.70 -0.43
CA ARG A 7 -17.12 10.91 -1.03
C ARG A 7 -16.87 11.44 -2.44
N LEU A 8 -17.64 10.94 -3.39
CA LEU A 8 -17.58 11.36 -4.78
C LEU A 8 -19.02 11.63 -5.23
N ASP A 9 -19.21 12.71 -5.96
CA ASP A 9 -20.47 12.98 -6.61
C ASP A 9 -20.70 12.02 -7.78
N LEU A 10 -21.92 12.01 -8.33
CA LEU A 10 -22.27 11.13 -9.43
C LEU A 10 -21.34 11.38 -10.63
N ARG A 11 -20.64 10.32 -11.08
CA ARG A 11 -19.64 10.34 -12.17
C ARG A 11 -18.36 11.13 -11.86
N GLU A 12 -18.17 11.60 -10.63
CA GLU A 12 -16.90 12.19 -10.23
C GLU A 12 -15.80 11.12 -10.20
N THR A 13 -14.60 11.51 -10.66
CA THR A 13 -13.39 10.69 -10.54
C THR A 13 -12.34 11.51 -9.81
N THR A 14 -11.70 10.91 -8.80
CA THR A 14 -10.60 11.54 -8.08
C THR A 14 -9.34 10.68 -8.10
N ARG A 15 -8.19 11.32 -7.91
CA ARG A 15 -6.90 10.64 -7.73
C ARG A 15 -6.52 10.66 -6.26
N LEU A 16 -6.19 9.49 -5.72
CA LEU A 16 -5.66 9.35 -4.37
C LEU A 16 -4.18 8.98 -4.40
N THR A 17 -3.40 9.67 -3.56
CA THR A 17 -1.97 9.42 -3.37
C THR A 17 -1.70 8.96 -1.95
N PHE A 18 -1.07 7.81 -1.78
CA PHE A 18 -0.68 7.27 -0.48
C PHE A 18 0.84 7.28 -0.36
N THR A 19 1.34 7.86 0.72
CA THR A 19 2.75 7.77 1.10
C THR A 19 2.92 6.58 2.03
N VAL A 20 3.82 5.66 1.69
CA VAL A 20 4.16 4.51 2.54
C VAL A 20 5.60 4.67 3.02
N PRO A 21 5.82 4.97 4.31
CA PRO A 21 7.15 4.99 4.89
C PRO A 21 7.79 3.60 4.82
N ALA A 22 9.09 3.54 4.54
CA ALA A 22 9.81 2.26 4.47
C ALA A 22 9.75 1.46 5.80
N ARG A 23 9.68 2.16 6.94
CA ARG A 23 9.49 1.55 8.26
C ARG A 23 8.21 0.70 8.36
N ASP A 24 7.15 1.05 7.65
CA ASP A 24 5.90 0.28 7.64
C ASP A 24 6.03 -1.06 6.91
N LEU A 25 7.09 -1.23 6.12
CA LEU A 25 7.40 -2.45 5.37
C LEU A 25 8.41 -3.34 6.09
N SER A 26 8.91 -2.88 7.24
CA SER A 26 9.93 -3.59 8.01
C SER A 26 9.33 -4.77 8.77
N ALA A 27 10.13 -5.83 8.92
CA ALA A 27 9.79 -7.00 9.73
C ALA A 27 10.70 -7.05 10.96
N TRP A 28 10.19 -7.61 12.06
CA TRP A 28 11.02 -7.88 13.23
C TRP A 28 11.90 -9.11 12.98
N SER A 29 13.21 -8.94 13.02
CA SER A 29 14.20 -10.01 12.86
C SER A 29 15.49 -9.66 13.59
N GLY A 30 16.19 -10.66 14.14
CA GLY A 30 17.50 -10.45 14.78
C GLY A 30 17.48 -9.45 15.95
N GLY A 31 16.35 -9.28 16.63
CA GLY A 31 16.22 -8.34 17.76
C GLY A 31 15.95 -6.88 17.37
N GLY A 32 15.60 -6.60 16.11
CA GLY A 32 15.26 -5.27 15.63
C GLY A 32 14.26 -5.24 14.48
N TRP A 33 13.81 -4.04 14.11
CA TRP A 33 13.02 -3.81 12.90
C TRP A 33 13.95 -3.65 11.70
N ASN A 34 13.82 -4.53 10.71
CA ASN A 34 14.65 -4.51 9.51
C ASN A 34 13.78 -4.39 8.26
N LEU A 35 14.14 -3.47 7.38
CA LEU A 35 13.61 -3.44 6.01
C LEU A 35 14.39 -4.44 5.17
N VAL A 36 13.69 -5.37 4.52
CA VAL A 36 14.31 -6.40 3.70
C VAL A 36 14.37 -5.89 2.25
N PRO A 37 15.55 -5.77 1.62
CA PRO A 37 15.63 -5.41 0.21
C PRO A 37 14.95 -6.45 -0.67
N GLY A 38 14.26 -6.01 -1.72
CA GLY A 38 13.61 -6.92 -2.65
C GLY A 38 12.42 -6.34 -3.38
N ARG A 39 11.64 -7.23 -4.00
CA ARG A 39 10.45 -6.87 -4.76
C ARG A 39 9.22 -6.98 -3.88
N TYR A 40 8.50 -5.87 -3.76
CA TYR A 40 7.24 -5.77 -3.03
C TYR A 40 6.09 -5.59 -4.03
N THR A 41 5.02 -6.37 -3.89
CA THR A 41 3.79 -6.14 -4.64
C THR A 41 2.85 -5.26 -3.82
N VAL A 42 2.56 -4.07 -4.34
CA VAL A 42 1.56 -3.16 -3.78
C VAL A 42 0.21 -3.51 -4.40
N HIS A 43 -0.75 -3.83 -3.56
CA HIS A 43 -2.14 -4.09 -3.96
C HIS A 43 -3.06 -2.95 -3.51
N ALA A 44 -4.07 -2.63 -4.32
CA ALA A 44 -5.11 -1.67 -3.96
C ALA A 44 -6.49 -2.14 -4.44
N GLY A 45 -7.50 -1.87 -3.63
CA GLY A 45 -8.87 -2.30 -3.92
C GLY A 45 -9.85 -1.89 -2.84
N ARG A 46 -11.04 -2.49 -2.89
CA ARG A 46 -12.18 -2.12 -2.04
C ARG A 46 -12.21 -2.92 -0.74
N SER A 47 -11.60 -4.09 -0.73
CA SER A 47 -11.43 -4.93 0.45
C SER A 47 -10.14 -5.75 0.35
N SER A 48 -9.66 -6.31 1.46
CA SER A 48 -8.50 -7.22 1.42
C SER A 48 -8.72 -8.48 0.59
N ARG A 49 -9.98 -8.84 0.30
CA ARG A 49 -10.35 -9.97 -0.56
C ARG A 49 -10.59 -9.55 -2.03
N ASP A 50 -10.66 -8.25 -2.31
CA ASP A 50 -10.96 -7.67 -3.62
C ASP A 50 -9.95 -6.56 -3.94
N LEU A 51 -8.84 -6.96 -4.55
CA LEU A 51 -7.66 -6.14 -4.84
C LEU A 51 -7.31 -6.18 -6.35
N PRO A 52 -8.12 -5.55 -7.22
CA PRO A 52 -7.95 -5.64 -8.67
C PRO A 52 -6.73 -4.88 -9.20
N LEU A 53 -6.18 -3.93 -8.43
CA LEU A 53 -5.00 -3.18 -8.82
C LEU A 53 -3.76 -3.74 -8.13
N GLN A 54 -2.69 -3.92 -8.90
CA GLN A 54 -1.40 -4.33 -8.36
C GLN A 54 -0.25 -3.65 -9.10
N ARG A 55 0.86 -3.44 -8.39
CA ARG A 55 2.11 -2.99 -8.98
C ARG A 55 3.30 -3.50 -8.18
N VAL A 56 4.35 -3.92 -8.86
CA VAL A 56 5.61 -4.30 -8.23
C VAL A 56 6.49 -3.05 -8.06
N VAL A 57 7.11 -2.93 -6.89
CA VAL A 57 8.10 -1.91 -6.54
C VAL A 57 9.34 -2.60 -5.99
N THR A 58 10.52 -2.11 -6.33
CA THR A 58 11.78 -2.59 -5.76
C THR A 58 12.19 -1.64 -4.64
N VAL A 59 12.55 -2.23 -3.49
CA VAL A 59 13.06 -1.55 -2.30
C VAL A 59 14.47 -2.05 -2.03
#